data_AF-A0A851G3N8-F1
#
_entry.id   AF-A0A851G3N8-F1
#
_cell.length_a   1.000
_cell.length_b   1.000
_cell.length_c   1.000
_cell.angle_alpha   90.00
_cell.angle_beta   90.00
_cell.angle_gamma   90.00
#
_symmetry.space_group_name_H-M   'P 1'
#
loop_
_entity.id
_entity.type
_entity.pdbx_description
1 polymer ?
#
loop_
_entity_poly.entity_id
_entity_poly.type
_entity_poly.pdbx_seq_one_letter_code
_entity_poly.pdbx_strand_id
1 'polypeptide(L)'
;QQVKLSSPDYKGRAQEEAVADFLQRIECYKATYEPLDDDLDRVSLNVPSGLSYIKIFDVGLRYLANRVQGHVQSRTVYYLMNIHVTPRAIYLSRHGESQLNLRGRIGGDSGLSPRGHQVGTGG
;
A
#
# COMPACT_ATOMS: atom_id res chain seq x y z
N GLN A 1 -1.00 12.73 -6.47
CA GLN A 1 -2.33 13.36 -6.53
C GLN A 1 -2.97 13.29 -5.15
N GLN A 2 -3.48 14.41 -4.64
CA GLN A 2 -4.23 14.43 -3.38
C GLN A 2 -5.65 13.91 -3.62
N VAL A 3 -5.94 12.70 -3.15
CA VAL A 3 -7.23 11.99 -3.39
C VAL A 3 -8.47 12.68 -2.84
N LYS A 4 -8.29 13.65 -1.92
CA LYS A 4 -9.40 14.32 -1.22
C LYS A 4 -10.08 15.40 -2.06
N LEU A 5 -9.33 16.11 -2.90
CA LEU A 5 -9.88 17.18 -3.75
C LEU A 5 -10.65 16.62 -4.96
N SER A 6 -10.38 15.38 -5.35
CA SER A 6 -11.14 14.63 -6.35
C SER A 6 -12.27 13.79 -5.74
N SER A 7 -12.55 13.93 -4.44
CA SER A 7 -13.63 13.20 -3.76
C SER A 7 -15.00 13.67 -4.27
N PRO A 8 -16.01 12.78 -4.33
CA PRO A 8 -17.39 13.18 -4.59
C PRO A 8 -17.91 14.30 -3.67
N ASP A 9 -17.38 14.40 -2.45
CA ASP A 9 -17.73 15.42 -1.45
C ASP A 9 -17.51 16.87 -1.93
N TYR A 10 -16.57 17.09 -2.85
CA TYR A 10 -16.20 18.42 -3.36
C TYR A 10 -16.53 18.63 -4.83
N LYS A 11 -17.39 17.79 -5.42
CA LYS A 11 -17.78 17.89 -6.83
C LYS A 11 -18.37 19.27 -7.14
N GLY A 12 -17.79 19.96 -8.13
CA GLY A 12 -18.26 21.27 -8.57
C GLY A 12 -17.86 22.44 -7.65
N ARG A 13 -17.07 22.19 -6.60
CA ARG A 13 -16.51 23.25 -5.75
C ARG A 13 -15.14 23.70 -6.27
N ALA A 14 -14.79 24.96 -5.97
CA ALA A 14 -13.44 25.45 -6.20
C ALA A 14 -12.43 24.71 -5.32
N GLN A 15 -11.20 24.57 -5.81
CA GLN A 15 -10.17 23.80 -5.12
C GLN A 15 -9.81 24.43 -3.76
N GLU A 16 -9.76 25.76 -3.70
CA GLU A 16 -9.41 26.52 -2.51
C GLU A 16 -10.46 26.32 -1.40
N GLU A 17 -11.75 26.33 -1.76
CA GLU A 17 -12.85 26.06 -0.83
C GLU A 17 -12.79 24.63 -0.29
N ALA A 18 -12.50 23.66 -1.16
CA ALA A 18 -12.38 22.26 -0.76
C ALA A 18 -11.20 22.03 0.20
N VAL A 19 -10.06 22.70 -0.02
CA VAL A 19 -8.92 22.64 0.91
C VAL A 19 -9.28 23.25 2.27
N ALA A 20 -9.93 24.41 2.29
CA ALA A 20 -10.30 25.10 3.53
C ALA A 20 -11.27 24.27 4.38
N ASP A 21 -12.33 23.74 3.76
CA ASP A 21 -13.30 22.86 4.43
C ASP A 21 -12.63 21.58 4.94
N PHE A 22 -11.74 20.97 4.15
CA PHE A 22 -11.03 19.76 4.56
C PHE A 22 -10.12 19.99 5.77
N LEU A 23 -9.42 21.13 5.83
CA LEU A 23 -8.60 21.51 6.99
C LEU A 23 -9.48 21.72 8.22
N GLN A 24 -10.62 22.41 8.09
CA GLN A 24 -11.57 22.57 9.19
C GLN A 24 -12.06 21.22 9.71
N ARG A 25 -12.36 20.28 8.81
CA ARG A 25 -12.77 18.92 9.17
C ARG A 25 -11.68 18.17 9.95
N ILE A 26 -10.41 18.34 9.60
CA ILE A 26 -9.29 17.78 10.38
C ILE A 26 -9.29 18.36 11.81
N GLU A 27 -9.47 19.67 11.97
CA GLU A 27 -9.53 20.31 13.29
C GLU A 27 -10.70 19.77 14.14
N CYS A 28 -11.86 19.51 13.52
CA CYS A 28 -12.98 18.88 14.22
C CYS A 28 -12.62 17.48 14.76
N TYR A 29 -11.89 16.67 14.00
CA TYR A 29 -11.46 15.34 14.49
C TYR A 29 -10.39 15.44 15.57
N LYS A 30 -9.49 16.43 15.51
CA LYS A 30 -8.46 16.63 16.54
C LYS A 30 -9.05 16.86 17.93
N ALA A 31 -10.22 17.51 18.03
CA ALA A 31 -10.87 17.82 19.30
C ALA A 31 -11.25 16.57 20.12
N THR A 32 -11.44 15.42 19.47
CA THR A 32 -11.89 14.17 20.12
C THR A 32 -10.98 12.99 19.81
N TYR A 33 -9.83 13.22 19.16
CA TYR A 33 -8.95 12.13 18.73
C TYR A 33 -8.10 11.66 19.90
N GLU A 34 -8.33 10.41 20.31
CA GLU A 34 -7.50 9.70 21.29
C GLU A 34 -6.63 8.67 20.54
N PRO A 35 -5.31 8.90 20.41
CA PRO A 35 -4.42 7.94 19.76
C PRO A 35 -4.26 6.69 20.62
N LEU A 36 -3.90 5.57 19.99
CA LEU A 36 -3.47 4.37 20.71
C LEU A 36 -2.32 4.72 21.66
N ASP A 37 -2.50 4.33 22.91
CA ASP A 37 -1.57 4.57 24.00
C ASP A 37 -0.63 3.37 24.15
N ASP A 38 0.67 3.66 24.13
CA ASP A 38 1.69 2.62 24.10
C ASP A 38 1.81 1.88 25.44
N ASP A 39 1.24 2.38 26.55
CA ASP A 39 1.29 1.75 27.87
C ASP A 39 -0.10 1.23 28.30
N LEU A 40 -1.13 2.06 28.18
CA LEU A 40 -2.50 1.72 28.60
C LEU A 40 -3.12 0.64 27.71
N ASP A 41 -2.90 0.69 26.40
CA ASP A 41 -3.51 -0.29 25.48
C ASP A 41 -2.75 -1.62 25.43
N ARG A 42 -1.52 -1.65 25.96
CA ARG A 42 -0.77 -2.91 26.18
C ARG A 42 -1.36 -3.71 27.33
N VAL A 43 -1.93 -3.07 28.33
CA VAL A 43 -2.53 -3.72 29.51
C VAL A 43 -3.91 -3.10 29.75
N SER A 44 -4.76 -3.14 28.72
CA SER A 44 -6.10 -2.56 28.82
C SER A 44 -6.93 -3.30 29.88
N LEU A 45 -7.52 -2.57 30.82
CA LEU A 45 -8.42 -3.13 31.84
C LEU A 45 -9.62 -3.87 31.21
N ASN A 46 -10.04 -3.47 30.01
CA ASN A 46 -11.17 -4.04 29.28
C ASN A 46 -10.78 -5.23 28.39
N VAL A 47 -9.48 -5.46 28.16
CA VAL A 47 -8.96 -6.59 27.39
C VAL A 47 -7.79 -7.18 28.17
N PRO A 48 -8.01 -8.25 28.97
CA PRO A 48 -6.95 -8.84 29.82
C PRO A 48 -5.69 -9.24 29.05
N SER A 49 -5.86 -9.58 27.77
CA SER A 49 -4.81 -9.93 26.81
C SER A 49 -4.29 -8.76 25.97
N GLY A 50 -4.74 -7.51 26.24
CA GLY A 50 -4.44 -6.23 25.58
C GLY A 50 -4.61 -6.21 24.06
N LEU A 51 -4.35 -5.05 23.44
CA LEU A 51 -4.63 -4.85 22.01
C LEU A 51 -3.49 -5.32 21.11
N SER A 52 -3.83 -5.90 19.95
CA SER A 52 -2.88 -6.22 18.87
C SER A 52 -2.97 -5.14 17.80
N TYR A 53 -1.89 -4.41 17.54
CA TYR A 53 -1.92 -3.30 16.58
C TYR A 53 -0.54 -2.99 15.97
N ILE A 54 -0.55 -2.23 14.88
CA ILE A 54 0.63 -1.58 14.32
C ILE A 54 0.36 -0.08 14.19
N LYS A 55 1.28 0.73 14.71
CA LYS A 55 1.29 2.19 14.63
C LYS A 55 2.41 2.60 13.69
N ILE A 56 2.05 3.30 12.62
CA ILE A 56 2.97 3.75 11.57
C ILE A 56 3.18 5.24 11.74
N PHE A 57 4.43 5.65 11.92
CA PHE A 57 4.80 7.04 12.11
C PHE A 57 5.42 7.58 10.83
N ASP A 58 5.08 8.83 10.51
CA ASP A 58 5.70 9.63 9.46
C ASP A 58 5.81 8.87 8.13
N VAL A 59 4.69 8.27 7.70
CA VAL A 59 4.56 7.57 6.42
C VAL A 59 5.56 6.40 6.26
N GLY A 60 5.87 5.72 7.37
CA GLY A 60 6.69 4.50 7.37
C GLY A 60 8.15 4.71 7.75
N LEU A 61 8.52 5.86 8.30
CA LEU A 61 9.88 6.05 8.86
C LEU A 61 10.10 5.24 10.14
N ARG A 62 9.04 5.04 10.94
CA ARG A 62 9.09 4.26 12.17
C ARG A 62 7.80 3.47 12.36
N TYR A 63 7.93 2.32 13.00
CA TYR A 63 6.84 1.40 13.27
C TYR A 63 6.86 0.97 14.73
N LEU A 64 5.68 0.82 15.33
CA LEU A 64 5.49 0.13 16.61
C LEU A 64 4.45 -0.96 16.39
N ALA A 65 4.85 -2.21 16.56
CA ALA A 65 3.95 -3.35 16.49
C ALA A 65 3.78 -3.95 17.89
N ASN A 66 2.55 -4.04 18.36
CA ASN A 66 2.22 -4.58 19.67
C ASN A 66 1.42 -5.88 19.52
N ARG A 67 1.81 -6.90 20.30
CA ARG A 67 1.13 -8.21 20.41
C ARG A 67 0.75 -8.83 19.06
N VAL A 68 1.69 -8.89 18.12
CA VAL A 68 1.48 -9.58 16.84
C VAL A 68 1.33 -11.09 17.09
N GLN A 69 0.17 -11.64 16.77
CA GLN A 69 -0.21 -13.02 17.04
C GLN A 69 -0.46 -13.80 15.74
N GLY A 70 0.20 -14.96 15.65
CA GLY A 70 0.01 -15.89 14.55
C GLY A 70 0.58 -15.40 13.22
N HIS A 71 0.33 -16.20 12.19
CA HIS A 71 0.94 -16.01 10.88
C HIS A 71 0.34 -14.81 10.13
N VAL A 72 -0.98 -14.66 10.15
CA VAL A 72 -1.68 -13.62 9.38
C VAL A 72 -1.25 -12.23 9.81
N GLN A 73 -1.23 -11.93 11.12
CA GLN A 73 -0.83 -10.62 11.62
C GLN A 73 0.64 -10.32 11.32
N SER A 74 1.52 -11.33 11.47
CA SER A 74 2.94 -11.19 11.12
C SER A 74 3.14 -10.84 9.64
N ARG A 75 2.37 -11.46 8.72
CA ARG A 75 2.42 -11.13 7.29
C ARG A 75 1.87 -9.73 6.99
N THR A 76 0.84 -9.29 7.71
CA THR A 76 0.31 -7.92 7.60
C THR A 76 1.36 -6.89 8.01
N VAL A 77 2.02 -7.08 9.17
CA VAL A 77 3.10 -6.21 9.64
C VAL A 77 4.25 -6.17 8.62
N TYR A 78 4.70 -7.35 8.17
CA TYR A 78 5.76 -7.44 7.16
C TYR A 78 5.40 -6.66 5.89
N TYR A 79 4.18 -6.82 5.37
CA TYR A 79 3.75 -6.09 4.18
C TYR A 79 3.78 -4.57 4.40
N LEU A 80 3.22 -4.08 5.50
CA LEU A 80 3.14 -2.64 5.81
C LEU A 80 4.52 -2.00 6.05
N MET A 81 5.51 -2.77 6.51
CA MET A 81 6.89 -2.32 6.68
C MET A 81 7.67 -2.21 5.35
N ASN A 82 7.18 -2.83 4.27
CA ASN A 82 7.90 -2.91 2.99
C ASN A 82 7.25 -2.10 1.85
N ILE A 83 6.11 -1.44 2.10
CA ILE A 83 5.49 -0.53 1.13
C ILE A 83 6.06 0.89 1.27
N HIS A 84 6.05 1.65 0.17
CA HIS A 84 6.44 3.06 0.17
C HIS A 84 5.56 3.86 -0.77
N VAL A 85 5.36 5.15 -0.46
CA VAL A 85 4.48 6.05 -1.24
C VAL A 85 5.21 6.82 -2.33
N THR A 86 6.55 6.71 -2.40
CA THR A 86 7.35 7.36 -3.45
C THR A 86 6.89 6.91 -4.83
N PRO A 87 6.59 7.85 -5.76
CA PRO A 87 6.23 7.50 -7.13
C PRO A 87 7.30 6.64 -7.79
N ARG A 88 6.90 5.51 -8.39
CA ARG A 88 7.77 4.62 -9.15
C ARG A 88 7.02 4.01 -10.34
N ALA A 89 7.74 3.72 -11.42
CA ALA A 89 7.21 2.93 -12.52
C ALA A 89 7.63 1.45 -12.34
N ILE A 90 6.69 0.54 -12.53
CA ILE A 90 6.95 -0.90 -12.59
C ILE A 90 6.57 -1.35 -13.99
N TYR A 91 7.56 -1.78 -14.78
CA TYR A 91 7.34 -2.32 -16.12
C TYR A 91 7.28 -3.83 -16.04
N LEU A 92 6.21 -4.41 -16.57
CA LEU A 92 6.02 -5.86 -16.66
C LEU A 92 5.89 -6.23 -18.13
N SER A 93 6.73 -7.13 -18.60
CA SER A 93 6.65 -7.72 -19.94
C SER A 93 6.71 -9.24 -19.84
N ARG A 94 6.14 -9.92 -20.84
CA ARG A 94 6.42 -11.34 -21.04
C ARG A 94 7.83 -11.49 -21.62
N HIS A 95 8.38 -12.70 -21.54
CA HIS A 95 9.51 -13.07 -22.39
C HIS A 95 9.16 -12.85 -23.88
N GLY A 96 10.18 -12.68 -24.72
CA GLY A 96 9.98 -12.63 -26.18
C GLY A 96 9.29 -13.90 -26.70
N GLU A 97 8.61 -13.83 -27.85
CA GLU A 97 7.88 -14.97 -28.43
C GLU A 97 8.76 -16.24 -28.51
N SER A 98 8.31 -17.36 -27.95
CA SER A 98 9.05 -18.63 -27.92
C SER A 98 8.62 -19.60 -29.03
N GLN A 99 9.43 -20.64 -29.27
CA GLN A 99 9.08 -21.71 -30.22
C GLN A 99 7.80 -22.45 -29.83
N LEU A 100 7.53 -22.62 -28.53
CA LEU A 100 6.29 -23.24 -28.06
C LEU A 100 5.09 -22.31 -28.22
N ASN A 101 5.27 -20.99 -28.14
CA ASN A 101 4.19 -20.04 -28.44
C ASN A 101 3.73 -20.18 -29.89
N LEU A 102 4.66 -20.30 -30.85
CA LEU A 102 4.33 -20.53 -32.26
C LEU A 102 3.52 -21.81 -32.49
N ARG A 103 3.69 -22.81 -31.62
CA ARG A 103 2.99 -24.10 -31.67
C ARG A 103 1.75 -24.14 -30.78
N GLY A 104 1.36 -23.03 -30.13
CA GLY A 104 0.23 -22.97 -29.22
C GLY A 104 0.36 -23.85 -27.98
N ARG A 105 1.60 -24.20 -27.57
CA ARG A 105 1.86 -25.09 -26.42
C ARG A 105 2.12 -24.30 -25.14
N ILE A 106 1.57 -24.80 -24.03
CA ILE A 106 1.77 -24.25 -22.68
C ILE A 106 2.94 -24.93 -21.96
N GLY A 107 3.58 -24.21 -21.03
CA GLY A 107 4.71 -24.71 -20.24
C GLY A 107 5.97 -25.01 -21.06
N GLY A 108 6.91 -25.76 -20.47
CA GLY A 108 8.19 -26.11 -21.08
C GLY A 108 9.25 -25.00 -21.01
N ASP A 109 10.45 -25.29 -21.52
CA ASP A 109 11.62 -24.41 -21.49
C ASP A 109 12.23 -24.27 -22.90
N SER A 110 11.40 -23.90 -23.87
CA SER A 110 11.87 -23.71 -25.25
C SER A 110 12.52 -22.34 -25.43
N GLY A 111 13.57 -22.28 -26.25
CA GLY A 111 14.19 -21.03 -26.64
C GLY A 111 13.25 -20.05 -27.37
N LEU A 112 13.73 -18.82 -27.51
CA LEU A 112 13.05 -17.75 -28.24
C LEU A 112 12.94 -18.09 -29.74
N SER A 113 11.90 -17.54 -30.36
CA SER A 113 11.79 -17.46 -31.82
C SER A 113 12.71 -16.34 -32.36
N PRO A 114 12.96 -16.30 -33.69
CA PRO A 114 13.68 -15.18 -34.30
C PRO A 114 13.06 -13.81 -33.96
N ARG A 115 11.72 -13.74 -33.93
CA ARG A 115 10.98 -12.54 -33.51
C ARG A 115 11.15 -12.25 -32.02
N GLY A 116 11.17 -13.29 -31.18
CA GLY A 116 11.40 -13.15 -29.74
C GLY A 116 12.74 -12.51 -29.40
N HIS A 117 13.80 -12.79 -30.17
CA HIS A 117 15.11 -12.17 -29.99
C HIS A 117 15.15 -10.67 -30.32
N GLN A 118 14.28 -10.20 -31.22
CA GLN A 118 14.17 -8.77 -31.55
C GLN A 118 13.60 -7.95 -30.39
N VAL A 119 12.76 -8.57 -29.55
CA VAL A 119 12.13 -7.89 -28.40
C VAL A 119 13.15 -7.63 -27.28
N GLY A 120 14.16 -8.47 -27.12
CA GLY A 120 15.20 -8.31 -26.09
C GLY A 120 16.32 -7.34 -26.43
N THR A 121 16.38 -6.86 -27.68
CA THR A 121 17.44 -5.96 -28.18
C THR A 121 16.97 -4.51 -28.37
N GLY A 122 15.68 -4.23 -28.13
CA GLY A 122 15.12 -2.88 -28.15
C GLY A 122 15.00 -2.31 -26.74
N GLY A 123 16.07 -1.68 -26.26
CA GLY A 123 16.13 -0.90 -25.02
C GLY A 123 17.19 0.19 -25.15
#